data_AF-A0A6G0VYB2-F1
#
_entry.id   AF-A0A6G0VYB2-F1
#
_cell.length_a   1.000
_cell.length_b   1.000
_cell.length_c   1.000
_cell.angle_alpha   90.00
_cell.angle_beta   90.00
_cell.angle_gamma   90.00
#
_symmetry.space_group_name_H-M   'P 1'
#
loop_
_entity.id
_entity.type
_entity.pdbx_description
1 polymer ?
#
loop_
_entity_poly.entity_id
_entity_poly.type
_entity_poly.pdbx_seq_one_letter_code
_entity_poly.pdbx_strand_id
1 'polypeptide(L)'
;MLAKLTELTSQSPSMLLFGVHQVGEINDEIRRILENDVTDNPREIEILRAKAVERIIKSQESNELQYNSKRKEPTIYKENDYVMIKNVNVTVGQNKKIIPKFRGPYVVRKVLDQDKYIIDDIEGFQLTQRPYEGIVGPGRMKMWIRV
;
A
#
# COMPACT_ATOMS: atom_id res chain seq x y z
N MET A 1 -7.93 28.13 -11.13
CA MET A 1 -8.21 26.92 -10.32
C MET A 1 -7.21 26.93 -9.15
N LEU A 2 -7.67 27.00 -7.90
CA LEU A 2 -6.77 27.08 -6.73
C LEU A 2 -5.96 25.79 -6.59
N ALA A 3 -4.66 25.91 -6.24
CA ALA A 3 -3.82 24.75 -5.94
C ALA A 3 -4.45 23.95 -4.79
N LYS A 4 -4.83 22.70 -5.06
CA LYS A 4 -5.44 21.85 -4.05
C LYS A 4 -4.41 21.49 -2.99
N LEU A 5 -4.57 22.06 -1.79
CA LEU A 5 -3.74 21.73 -0.64
C LEU A 5 -4.05 20.31 -0.18
N THR A 6 -3.01 19.59 0.23
CA THR A 6 -3.20 18.29 0.88
C THR A 6 -3.49 18.50 2.35
N GLU A 7 -4.51 17.84 2.90
CA GLU A 7 -4.90 18.00 4.30
C GLU A 7 -3.76 17.63 5.26
N LEU A 8 -3.01 16.57 4.93
CA LEU A 8 -1.91 16.03 5.73
C LEU A 8 -0.71 16.98 5.85
N THR A 9 -0.31 17.66 4.78
CA THR A 9 0.87 18.55 4.80
C THR A 9 0.48 20.03 4.89
N SER A 10 -0.79 20.35 4.63
CA SER A 10 -1.36 21.67 4.33
C SER A 10 -0.62 22.46 3.24
N GLN A 11 0.16 21.78 2.41
CA GLN A 11 0.84 22.34 1.25
C GLN A 11 0.45 21.55 -0.01
N SER A 12 0.63 22.15 -1.18
CA SER A 12 0.48 21.42 -2.45
C SER A 12 1.74 20.59 -2.72
N PRO A 13 1.63 19.43 -3.40
CA PRO A 13 2.80 18.66 -3.80
C PRO A 13 3.77 19.46 -4.68
N SER A 14 3.24 20.33 -5.55
CA SER A 14 4.02 21.23 -6.39
C SER A 14 4.86 22.22 -5.57
N MET A 15 4.30 22.77 -4.49
CA MET A 15 5.00 23.69 -3.60
C MET A 15 6.12 22.98 -2.83
N LEU A 16 5.86 21.76 -2.34
CA LEU A 16 6.89 21.01 -1.62
C LEU A 16 8.03 20.53 -2.54
N LEU A 17 7.71 20.15 -3.78
CA LEU A 17 8.69 19.63 -4.72
C LEU A 17 9.49 20.75 -5.40
N PHE A 18 8.80 21.76 -5.92
CA PHE A 18 9.39 22.79 -6.79
C PHE A 18 9.45 24.18 -6.16
N GLY A 19 8.82 24.39 -5.00
CA GLY A 19 8.71 25.74 -4.41
C GLY A 19 7.76 26.67 -5.13
N VAL A 20 6.98 26.16 -6.10
CA VAL A 20 6.07 26.96 -6.92
C VAL A 20 4.65 26.42 -6.88
N HIS A 21 3.69 27.33 -6.85
CA HIS A 21 2.28 26.99 -7.04
C HIS A 21 2.01 26.78 -8.53
N GLN A 22 2.05 25.52 -8.97
CA GLN A 22 1.63 25.17 -10.32
C GLN A 22 0.14 25.48 -10.52
N VAL A 23 -0.13 26.48 -11.36
CA VAL A 23 -1.47 26.83 -11.85
C VAL A 23 -1.60 26.37 -13.31
N GLY A 24 -2.81 25.94 -13.70
CA GLY A 24 -3.14 25.67 -15.10
C GLY A 24 -3.25 26.98 -15.92
N GLU A 25 -4.01 26.98 -17.02
CA GLU A 25 -4.26 28.21 -17.79
C GLU A 25 -4.72 29.37 -16.88
N ILE A 26 -3.95 30.46 -16.91
CA ILE A 26 -4.09 31.59 -16.00
C ILE A 26 -5.06 32.58 -16.64
N ASN A 27 -6.24 32.76 -16.04
CA ASN A 27 -7.21 33.81 -16.44
C ASN A 27 -6.93 35.18 -15.80
N ASP A 28 -5.94 35.30 -14.90
CA ASP A 28 -5.66 36.52 -14.14
C ASP A 28 -4.15 36.80 -14.06
N GLU A 29 -3.69 37.73 -14.90
CA GLU A 29 -2.28 38.14 -15.00
C GLU A 29 -1.79 38.87 -13.74
N ILE A 30 -2.66 39.58 -13.03
CA ILE A 30 -2.29 40.36 -11.83
C ILE A 30 -1.91 39.39 -10.70
N ARG A 31 -2.70 38.33 -10.54
CA ARG A 31 -2.42 37.27 -9.56
C ARG A 31 -1.07 36.60 -9.80
N ARG A 32 -0.69 36.38 -11.06
CA ARG A 32 0.61 35.79 -11.44
C ARG A 32 1.78 36.64 -10.97
N ILE A 33 1.69 37.96 -11.14
CA ILE A 33 2.75 38.89 -10.73
C ILE A 33 2.90 38.88 -9.20
N LEU A 34 1.79 38.96 -8.47
CA LEU A 34 1.78 38.91 -7.00
C LEU A 34 2.32 37.60 -6.42
N GLU A 35 2.10 36.45 -7.07
CA GLU A 35 2.57 35.15 -6.60
C GLU A 35 4.06 34.88 -6.93
N ASN A 36 4.60 35.48 -8.00
CA ASN A 36 6.00 35.32 -8.42
C ASN A 36 6.99 36.08 -7.53
N ASP A 37 6.60 37.23 -6.95
CA ASP A 37 7.49 38.04 -6.11
C ASP A 37 7.79 37.40 -4.74
N VAL A 38 7.12 36.30 -4.39
CA VAL A 38 7.15 35.69 -3.04
C VAL A 38 8.01 34.41 -2.96
N THR A 39 8.42 33.81 -4.10
CA THR A 39 8.85 32.40 -4.13
C THR A 39 10.33 32.12 -4.47
N ASP A 40 11.20 33.12 -4.60
CA ASP A 40 12.59 32.92 -5.04
C ASP A 40 13.60 32.52 -3.94
N ASN A 41 13.17 32.33 -2.69
CA ASN A 41 14.10 32.04 -1.59
C ASN A 41 14.20 30.53 -1.26
N PRO A 42 15.30 29.83 -1.60
CA PRO A 42 15.44 28.39 -1.39
C PRO A 42 15.41 27.97 0.09
N ARG A 43 15.81 28.87 1.02
CA ARG A 43 15.79 28.59 2.47
C ARG A 43 14.36 28.42 3.01
N GLU A 44 13.39 29.07 2.39
CA GLU A 44 11.98 28.99 2.83
C GLU A 44 11.35 27.64 2.47
N ILE A 45 11.82 27.02 1.38
CA ILE A 45 11.36 25.69 0.93
C ILE A 45 11.79 24.60 1.92
N GLU A 46 13.03 24.65 2.41
CA GLU A 46 13.54 23.68 3.39
C GLU A 46 12.73 23.74 4.70
N ILE A 47 12.42 24.95 5.17
CA ILE A 47 11.57 25.15 6.35
C ILE A 47 10.16 24.61 6.11
N LEU A 48 9.58 24.83 4.92
CA LEU A 48 8.27 24.28 4.55
C LEU A 48 8.28 22.76 4.52
N ARG A 49 9.34 22.14 3.98
CA ARG A 49 9.52 20.68 3.96
C ARG A 49 9.68 20.12 5.37
N ALA A 50 10.47 20.76 6.22
CA ALA A 50 10.62 20.34 7.62
C ALA A 50 9.27 20.36 8.35
N LYS A 51 8.48 21.43 8.20
CA LYS A 51 7.12 21.53 8.76
C LYS A 51 6.18 20.44 8.21
N ALA A 52 6.28 20.13 6.92
CA ALA A 52 5.48 19.06 6.31
C ALA A 52 5.86 17.68 6.88
N VAL A 53 7.16 17.41 7.06
CA VAL A 53 7.66 16.17 7.67
C VAL A 53 7.15 16.01 9.09
N GLU A 54 7.24 17.06 9.93
CA GLU A 54 6.71 17.01 11.30
C GLU A 54 5.22 16.66 11.35
N ARG A 55 4.42 17.21 10.43
CA ARG A 55 2.98 16.91 10.34
C ARG A 55 2.72 15.49 9.88
N ILE A 56 3.48 14.99 8.93
CA ILE A 56 3.40 13.61 8.45
C ILE A 56 3.68 12.65 9.62
N ILE A 57 4.75 12.89 10.38
CA ILE A 57 5.12 12.07 11.53
C ILE A 57 3.99 12.06 12.57
N LYS A 58 3.49 13.23 12.97
CA LYS A 58 2.37 13.34 13.92
C LYS A 58 1.11 12.63 13.44
N SER A 59 0.80 12.73 12.14
CA SER A 59 -0.35 12.03 11.56
C SER A 59 -0.12 10.52 11.53
N GLN A 60 1.09 10.06 11.19
CA GLN A 60 1.45 8.65 11.19
C GLN A 60 1.34 8.04 12.59
N GLU A 61 1.84 8.72 13.62
CA GLU A 61 1.72 8.29 15.02
C GLU A 61 0.24 8.16 15.45
N SER A 62 -0.59 9.17 15.15
CA SER A 62 -2.03 9.13 15.46
C SER A 62 -2.74 8.00 14.72
N ASN A 63 -2.44 7.82 13.43
CA ASN A 63 -3.01 6.75 12.61
C ASN A 63 -2.58 5.37 13.12
N GLU A 64 -1.33 5.22 13.54
CA GLU A 64 -0.81 3.98 14.12
C GLU A 64 -1.53 3.65 15.42
N LEU A 65 -1.65 4.61 16.34
CA LEU A 65 -2.39 4.42 17.59
C LEU A 65 -3.85 4.02 17.34
N GLN A 66 -4.52 4.72 16.43
CA GLN A 66 -5.91 4.44 16.09
C GLN A 66 -6.07 3.06 15.44
N TYR A 67 -5.17 2.68 14.53
CA TYR A 67 -5.20 1.38 13.87
C TYR A 67 -4.91 0.25 14.87
N ASN A 68 -3.84 0.38 15.65
CA ASN A 68 -3.42 -0.62 16.63
C ASN A 68 -4.48 -0.83 17.72
N SER A 69 -5.21 0.23 18.13
CA SER A 69 -6.30 0.11 19.12
C SER A 69 -7.43 -0.85 18.72
N LYS A 70 -7.64 -1.05 17.40
CA LYS A 70 -8.70 -1.91 16.85
C LYS A 70 -8.13 -3.15 16.15
N ARG A 71 -6.80 -3.30 16.13
CA ARG A 71 -6.14 -4.36 15.37
C ARG A 71 -6.33 -5.70 16.06
N LYS A 72 -6.76 -6.70 15.29
CA LYS A 72 -6.69 -8.10 15.70
C LYS A 72 -5.36 -8.70 15.24
N GLU A 73 -4.72 -9.47 16.10
CA GLU A 73 -3.51 -10.20 15.73
C GLU A 73 -3.77 -11.15 14.55
N PRO A 74 -2.87 -11.16 13.55
CA PRO A 74 -3.00 -12.05 12.42
C PRO A 74 -2.72 -13.50 12.81
N THR A 75 -3.27 -14.44 12.03
CA THR A 75 -2.90 -15.85 12.16
C THR A 75 -1.43 -16.04 11.82
N ILE A 76 -0.70 -16.67 12.73
CA ILE A 76 0.72 -16.99 12.56
C ILE A 76 0.84 -18.37 11.90
N TYR A 77 1.66 -18.46 10.86
CA TYR A 77 2.01 -19.71 10.18
C TYR A 77 3.49 -20.03 10.39
N LYS A 78 3.83 -21.30 10.43
CA LYS A 78 5.20 -21.80 10.54
C LYS A 78 5.67 -22.38 9.22
N GLU A 79 6.98 -22.50 9.07
CA GLU A 79 7.56 -23.24 7.95
C GLU A 79 7.06 -24.68 7.96
N ASN A 80 6.78 -25.21 6.77
CA ASN A 80 6.15 -26.51 6.53
C ASN A 80 4.67 -26.63 6.92
N ASP A 81 4.00 -25.55 7.33
CA ASP A 81 2.54 -25.57 7.47
C ASP A 81 1.87 -25.70 6.11
N TYR A 82 0.83 -26.54 6.05
CA TYR A 82 0.01 -26.66 4.85
C TYR A 82 -1.11 -25.62 4.86
N VAL A 83 -1.25 -24.90 3.75
CA VAL A 83 -2.13 -23.75 3.65
C VAL A 83 -2.90 -23.73 2.33
N MET A 84 -4.12 -23.20 2.37
CA MET A 84 -4.87 -22.82 1.18
C MET A 84 -4.69 -21.34 0.91
N ILE A 85 -4.62 -20.96 -0.36
CA ILE A 85 -4.59 -19.55 -0.77
C ILE A 85 -5.93 -19.17 -1.38
N LYS A 86 -6.41 -17.96 -1.08
CA LYS A 86 -7.62 -17.40 -1.69
C LYS A 86 -7.48 -17.34 -3.21
N ASN A 87 -8.49 -17.82 -3.91
CA ASN A 87 -8.52 -17.78 -5.36
C ASN A 87 -8.87 -16.36 -5.84
N VAL A 88 -7.97 -15.75 -6.61
CA VAL A 88 -8.15 -14.46 -7.28
C VAL A 88 -8.22 -14.70 -8.79
N ASN A 89 -9.20 -15.48 -9.21
CA ASN A 89 -9.45 -15.72 -10.63
C ASN A 89 -10.12 -14.47 -11.26
N VAL A 90 -9.43 -13.86 -12.22
CA VAL A 90 -9.89 -12.70 -12.99
C VAL A 90 -10.25 -13.07 -14.44
N THR A 91 -10.27 -14.36 -14.79
CA THR A 91 -10.54 -14.85 -16.14
C THR A 91 -11.96 -14.49 -16.57
N VAL A 92 -12.05 -13.78 -17.70
CA VAL A 92 -13.32 -13.38 -18.33
C VAL A 92 -14.00 -14.61 -18.93
N GLY A 93 -15.33 -14.71 -18.81
CA GLY A 93 -16.11 -15.81 -19.39
C GLY A 93 -16.29 -17.05 -18.51
N GLN A 94 -15.62 -17.13 -17.35
CA GLN A 94 -15.87 -18.20 -16.37
C GLN A 94 -16.88 -17.76 -15.29
N ASN A 95 -17.80 -18.65 -14.94
CA ASN A 95 -18.76 -18.39 -13.87
C ASN A 95 -18.08 -18.47 -12.50
N LYS A 96 -17.84 -17.30 -11.89
CA LYS A 96 -17.20 -17.15 -10.58
C LYS A 96 -17.94 -17.86 -9.44
N LYS A 97 -19.22 -18.21 -9.61
CA LYS A 97 -19.99 -18.95 -8.58
C LYS A 97 -19.55 -20.40 -8.42
N ILE A 98 -19.03 -21.01 -9.49
CA ILE A 98 -18.64 -22.44 -9.52
C ILE A 98 -17.20 -22.60 -9.01
N ILE A 99 -16.38 -21.55 -9.13
CA ILE A 99 -14.97 -21.58 -8.76
C ILE A 99 -14.81 -21.63 -7.23
N PRO A 100 -14.02 -22.57 -6.67
CA PRO A 100 -13.73 -22.59 -5.25
C PRO A 100 -13.07 -21.29 -4.77
N LYS A 101 -13.50 -20.81 -3.59
CA LYS A 101 -12.98 -19.56 -2.99
C LYS A 101 -11.49 -19.65 -2.61
N PHE A 102 -10.99 -20.86 -2.37
CA PHE A 102 -9.63 -21.16 -2.00
C PHE A 102 -9.09 -22.28 -2.91
N ARG A 103 -7.79 -22.23 -3.22
CA ARG A 103 -7.12 -23.20 -4.08
C ARG A 103 -5.93 -23.83 -3.35
N GLY A 104 -5.57 -25.03 -3.83
CA GLY A 104 -4.45 -25.85 -3.36
C GLY A 104 -4.62 -26.36 -1.94
N PRO A 105 -3.85 -27.38 -1.57
CA PRO A 105 -2.91 -27.30 -0.48
C PRO A 105 -1.55 -26.84 -1.02
N TYR A 106 -0.97 -25.86 -0.36
CA TYR A 106 0.40 -25.39 -0.58
C TYR A 106 1.19 -25.53 0.72
N VAL A 107 2.51 -25.35 0.66
CA VAL A 107 3.37 -25.39 1.85
C VAL A 107 4.00 -24.01 2.09
N VAL A 108 4.05 -23.59 3.36
CA VAL A 108 4.83 -22.42 3.76
C VAL A 108 6.31 -22.77 3.69
N ARG A 109 7.01 -22.22 2.70
CA ARG A 109 8.45 -22.44 2.51
C ARG A 109 9.27 -21.59 3.49
N LYS A 110 8.87 -20.33 3.69
CA LYS A 110 9.60 -19.38 4.54
C LYS A 110 8.67 -18.33 5.13
N VAL A 111 8.92 -17.96 6.38
CA VAL A 111 8.30 -16.81 7.05
C VAL A 111 9.14 -15.55 6.78
N LEU A 112 8.48 -14.46 6.35
CA LEU A 112 9.08 -13.15 6.11
C LEU A 112 8.61 -12.12 7.15
N ASP A 113 9.22 -10.94 7.13
CA ASP A 113 8.82 -9.81 7.95
C ASP A 113 7.43 -9.26 7.57
N GLN A 114 6.79 -8.58 8.51
CA GLN A 114 5.49 -7.90 8.33
C GLN A 114 4.34 -8.86 7.96
N ASP A 115 4.30 -10.02 8.61
CA ASP A 115 3.24 -11.03 8.42
C ASP A 115 3.13 -11.50 6.95
N LYS A 116 4.26 -11.73 6.29
CA LYS A 116 4.30 -12.24 4.91
C LYS A 116 4.92 -13.63 4.89
N TYR A 117 4.47 -14.47 3.96
CA TYR A 117 4.91 -15.85 3.85
C TYR A 117 5.22 -16.17 2.39
N ILE A 118 6.34 -16.86 2.15
CA ILE A 118 6.63 -17.49 0.87
C ILE A 118 5.92 -18.83 0.87
N ILE A 119 5.05 -19.02 -0.11
CA ILE A 119 4.28 -20.23 -0.28
C ILE A 119 4.71 -20.89 -1.58
N ASP A 120 4.85 -22.20 -1.52
CA ASP A 120 5.25 -23.03 -2.64
C ASP A 120 4.29 -24.22 -2.84
N ASP A 121 4.33 -24.82 -4.03
CA ASP A 121 3.69 -26.10 -4.27
C ASP A 121 4.29 -27.19 -3.36
N ILE A 122 3.51 -28.22 -3.06
CA ILE A 122 3.98 -29.36 -2.28
C ILE A 122 4.91 -30.18 -3.18
N GLU A 123 6.01 -30.69 -2.61
CA GLU A 123 6.92 -31.58 -3.34
C GLU A 123 6.17 -32.74 -3.99
N GLY A 124 6.35 -32.91 -5.31
CA GLY A 124 5.68 -33.94 -6.11
C GLY A 124 4.22 -33.62 -6.50
N PHE A 125 3.64 -32.53 -6.01
CA PHE A 125 2.26 -32.11 -6.31
C PHE A 125 2.24 -30.69 -6.88
N GLN A 126 2.38 -30.60 -8.20
CA GLN A 126 2.25 -29.34 -8.92
C GLN A 126 0.82 -29.20 -9.46
N LEU A 127 0.12 -28.11 -9.09
CA LEU A 127 -1.28 -27.91 -9.49
C LEU A 127 -1.43 -27.37 -10.92
N THR A 128 -0.42 -26.66 -11.42
CA THR A 128 -0.40 -26.10 -12.79
C THR A 128 0.79 -26.63 -13.59
N GLN A 129 1.07 -26.15 -14.80
CA GLN A 129 2.25 -26.57 -15.57
C GLN A 129 3.57 -25.96 -15.03
N ARG A 130 3.48 -24.87 -14.26
CA ARG A 130 4.63 -24.25 -13.61
C ARG A 130 4.48 -24.38 -12.09
N PRO A 131 5.56 -24.67 -11.35
CA PRO A 131 5.54 -24.58 -9.90
C PRO A 131 5.07 -23.19 -9.46
N TYR A 132 4.14 -23.16 -8.52
CA TYR A 132 3.66 -21.92 -7.94
C TYR A 132 4.55 -21.50 -6.78
N GLU A 133 5.23 -20.37 -6.92
CA GLU A 133 5.89 -19.67 -5.81
C GLU A 133 5.29 -18.27 -5.67
N GLY A 134 4.95 -17.86 -4.46
CA GLY A 134 4.36 -16.53 -4.24
C GLY A 134 4.42 -16.04 -2.79
N ILE A 135 4.44 -14.71 -2.64
CA ILE A 135 4.39 -14.05 -1.34
C ILE A 135 2.93 -13.73 -1.00
N VAL A 136 2.46 -14.24 0.13
CA VAL A 136 1.07 -14.10 0.56
C VAL A 136 1.01 -13.68 2.02
N GLY A 137 0.06 -12.79 2.33
CA GLY A 137 -0.24 -12.41 3.71
C GLY A 137 -1.35 -13.27 4.33
N PRO A 138 -1.46 -13.32 5.66
CA PRO A 138 -2.32 -14.24 6.39
C PRO A 138 -3.81 -14.05 6.07
N GLY A 139 -4.24 -12.82 5.75
CA GLY A 139 -5.63 -12.55 5.35
C GLY A 139 -6.07 -13.22 4.04
N ARG A 140 -5.13 -13.74 3.23
CA ARG A 140 -5.41 -14.50 2.01
C ARG A 140 -5.12 -16.00 2.17
N MET A 141 -4.77 -16.44 3.37
CA MET A 141 -4.40 -17.82 3.66
C MET A 141 -5.42 -18.46 4.62
N LYS A 142 -5.49 -19.78 4.59
CA LYS A 142 -6.17 -20.60 5.60
C LYS A 142 -5.34 -21.85 5.86
N MET A 143 -5.34 -22.36 7.09
CA MET A 143 -4.71 -23.63 7.40
C MET A 143 -5.42 -24.77 6.66
N TRP A 144 -4.67 -25.70 6.08
CA TRP A 144 -5.21 -26.92 5.50
C TRP A 144 -5.41 -27.95 6.62
N ILE A 145 -6.67 -28.32 6.89
CA ILE A 145 -6.99 -29.34 7.89
C ILE A 145 -6.70 -30.71 7.29
N ARG A 146 -5.81 -31.49 7.91
CA ARG A 146 -5.77 -32.95 7.74
C ARG A 146 -6.85 -33.54 8.64
N VAL A 147 -7.93 -34.06 8.03
CA VAL A 147 -8.85 -34.99 8.71
C VAL A 147 -8.27 -36.39 8.58
#